data_AF-J9AIY0-F1
#
_entry.id   AF-J9AIY0-F1
#
_cell.length_a   1.000
_cell.length_b   1.000
_cell.length_c   1.000
_cell.angle_alpha   90.00
_cell.angle_beta   90.00
_cell.angle_gamma   90.00
#
_symmetry.space_group_name_H-M   'P 1'
#
loop_
_entity.id
_entity.type
_entity.pdbx_description
1 polymer ?
#
loop_
_entity_poly.entity_id
_entity_poly.type
_entity_poly.pdbx_seq_one_letter_code
_entity_poly.pdbx_strand_id
1 'polypeptide(L)' 'PTEDKIISPALDLRKIRSVKSLGKGRKSRKSLPKAFEIFTDDDISYVLKANDQNKAEEWIQCLQIAVAQAHKER' A
#
# COMPACT_ATOMS: atom_id res chain seq x y z
N PRO A 1 -22.75 21.88 -1.78
CA PRO A 1 -22.11 20.56 -1.90
C PRO A 1 -20.67 20.74 -2.40
N THR A 2 -19.74 20.96 -1.46
CA THR A 2 -18.31 21.01 -1.76
C THR A 2 -17.86 19.59 -2.03
N GLU A 3 -17.48 19.30 -3.27
CA GLU A 3 -16.72 18.10 -3.59
C GLU A 3 -15.43 18.19 -2.78
N ASP A 4 -15.37 17.47 -1.67
CA ASP A 4 -14.12 17.11 -1.01
C ASP A 4 -13.36 16.21 -1.99
N LYS A 5 -12.74 16.87 -2.96
CA LYS A 5 -11.79 16.30 -3.89
C LYS A 5 -10.69 15.76 -3.00
N ILE A 6 -10.77 14.47 -2.67
CA ILE A 6 -9.66 13.77 -2.05
C ILE A 6 -8.53 13.89 -3.08
N ILE A 7 -7.67 14.88 -2.91
CA ILE A 7 -6.42 15.04 -3.66
C ILE A 7 -5.49 13.96 -3.12
N SER A 8 -5.83 12.70 -3.35
CA SER A 8 -4.86 11.63 -3.30
C SER A 8 -4.22 11.62 -4.69
N PRO A 9 -2.90 11.89 -4.81
CA PRO A 9 -2.23 11.73 -6.09
C PRO A 9 -2.47 10.31 -6.58
N ALA A 10 -2.88 10.16 -7.85
CA ALA A 10 -2.98 8.85 -8.48
C ALA A 10 -1.59 8.19 -8.42
N LEU A 11 -1.51 7.01 -7.82
CA LEU A 11 -0.26 6.28 -7.67
C LEU A 11 -0.07 5.38 -8.90
N ASP A 12 1.00 5.63 -9.66
CA ASP A 12 1.40 4.75 -10.75
C ASP A 12 1.97 3.43 -10.18
N LEU A 13 1.39 2.30 -10.58
CA LEU A 13 1.83 0.97 -10.16
C LEU A 13 3.30 0.70 -10.50
N ARG A 14 3.82 1.32 -11.56
CA ARG A 14 5.23 1.17 -12.00
C ARG A 14 6.21 1.79 -11.01
N LYS A 15 5.77 2.80 -10.25
CA LYS A 15 6.56 3.44 -9.20
C LYS A 15 6.58 2.62 -7.91
N ILE A 16 5.68 1.65 -7.76
CA ILE A 16 5.63 0.82 -6.56
C ILE A 16 6.79 -0.18 -6.58
N ARG A 17 7.65 -0.08 -5.57
CA ARG A 17 8.78 -0.99 -5.33
C ARG A 17 8.36 -2.21 -4.53
N SER A 18 7.54 -2.02 -3.49
CA SER A 18 7.05 -3.14 -2.68
C SER A 18 5.83 -2.76 -1.83
N VAL A 19 5.04 -3.76 -1.45
CA VAL A 19 3.93 -3.62 -0.50
C VAL A 19 4.15 -4.59 0.66
N LYS A 20 4.08 -4.10 1.90
CA LYS A 20 4.37 -4.90 3.11
C LYS A 20 3.31 -4.72 4.19
N SER A 21 3.01 -5.78 4.92
CA SER A 21 2.14 -5.72 6.11
C SER A 21 2.86 -5.02 7.26
N LEU A 22 2.13 -4.17 8.00
CA LEU A 22 2.60 -3.52 9.24
C LEU A 22 2.15 -4.24 10.52
N GLY A 23 1.40 -5.34 10.37
CA GLY A 23 0.80 -6.08 11.50
C GLY A 23 1.70 -7.14 12.15
N LYS A 24 2.82 -7.50 11.53
CA LYS A 24 3.72 -8.57 12.02
C LYS A 24 5.19 -8.12 11.94
N GLY A 25 5.70 -7.42 12.98
CA GLY A 25 7.14 -7.15 13.03
C GLY A 25 7.71 -6.32 14.20
N ARG A 26 8.43 -7.02 15.10
CA ARG A 26 9.54 -6.62 16.00
C ARG A 26 9.50 -5.22 16.63
N LYS A 27 9.05 -5.16 17.91
CA LYS A 27 9.45 -4.31 19.06
C LYS A 27 9.89 -2.83 18.90
N SER A 28 10.00 -2.28 17.69
CA SER A 28 10.66 -0.99 17.41
C SER A 28 9.85 -0.11 16.45
N ARG A 29 9.01 -0.68 15.58
CA ARG A 29 8.04 0.07 14.79
C ARG A 29 6.65 -0.20 15.36
N LYS A 30 5.86 0.84 15.67
CA LYS A 30 4.50 0.72 16.22
C LYS A 30 3.70 -0.25 15.34
N SER A 31 3.43 -1.45 15.85
CA SER A 31 2.61 -2.45 15.16
C SER A 31 1.23 -1.85 14.93
N LEU A 32 0.90 -1.55 13.68
CA LEU A 32 -0.41 -1.03 13.30
C LEU A 32 -1.23 -2.19 12.74
N PRO A 33 -2.19 -2.75 13.52
CA PRO A 33 -3.01 -3.84 13.03
C PRO A 33 -3.85 -3.39 11.84
N LYS A 34 -4.12 -4.34 10.92
CA LYS A 34 -4.90 -4.10 9.70
C LYS A 34 -4.29 -3.07 8.74
N ALA A 35 -3.00 -2.78 8.86
CA ALA A 35 -2.32 -1.80 8.02
C ALA A 35 -1.24 -2.43 7.14
N PHE A 36 -0.97 -1.76 6.03
CA PHE A 36 0.08 -2.06 5.09
C PHE A 36 0.77 -0.78 4.61
N GLU A 37 2.00 -0.93 4.16
CA GLU A 37 2.85 0.15 3.65
C GLU A 37 3.19 -0.12 2.19
N ILE A 38 2.97 0.88 1.34
CA ILE A 38 3.37 0.90 -0.07
C ILE A 38 4.64 1.73 -0.16
N PHE A 39 5.71 1.15 -0.68
CA PHE A 39 6.99 1.82 -0.91
C PHE A 39 7.10 2.16 -2.38
N THR A 40 7.39 3.42 -2.70
CA THR A 40 7.63 3.88 -4.07
C THR A 40 9.12 4.06 -4.36
N ASP A 41 9.46 4.35 -5.61
CA ASP A 41 10.82 4.56 -6.10
C ASP A 41 11.38 5.97 -5.81
N ASP A 42 10.52 6.91 -5.45
CA ASP A 42 10.84 8.29 -5.07
C ASP A 42 11.08 8.48 -3.56
N ASP A 43 11.40 7.39 -2.85
CA ASP A 43 11.60 7.33 -1.39
C ASP A 43 10.40 7.83 -0.55
N ILE A 44 9.21 7.90 -1.16
CA ILE A 44 7.95 8.08 -0.46
C ILE A 44 7.41 6.72 -0.01
N SER A 45 6.75 6.69 1.15
CA SER A 45 5.94 5.55 1.54
C SER A 45 4.55 5.96 2.00
N TYR A 46 3.56 5.15 1.64
CA TYR A 46 2.16 5.37 1.97
C TYR A 46 1.70 4.29 2.93
N VAL A 47 1.24 4.71 4.11
CA VAL A 47 0.66 3.81 5.11
C VAL A 47 -0.86 3.86 5.01
N LEU A 48 -1.45 2.71 4.69
CA LEU A 48 -2.89 2.55 4.56
C LEU A 48 -3.38 1.57 5.63
N LYS A 49 -4.49 1.92 6.29
CA LYS A 49 -5.14 1.07 7.27
C LYS A 49 -6.48 0.63 6.72
N ALA A 50 -6.68 -0.68 6.62
CA ALA A 50 -7.96 -1.26 6.26
C ALA A 50 -8.91 -1.27 7.47
N ASN A 51 -10.21 -1.22 7.18
CA ASN A 51 -11.24 -1.37 8.20
C ASN A 51 -11.14 -2.75 8.89
N ASP A 52 -10.75 -3.78 8.13
CA ASP A 52 -10.64 -5.16 8.59
C ASP A 52 -9.33 -5.83 8.21
N GLN A 53 -8.95 -6.85 8.99
CA GLN A 53 -7.69 -7.58 8.79
C GLN A 53 -7.67 -8.33 7.45
N ASN A 54 -8.77 -9.03 7.13
CA ASN A 54 -8.93 -9.73 5.86
C ASN A 54 -8.80 -8.76 4.67
N LYS A 55 -9.30 -7.52 4.84
CA LYS A 55 -9.21 -6.49 3.81
C LYS A 55 -7.78 -6.02 3.60
N ALA A 56 -6.98 -5.89 4.66
CA ALA A 56 -5.56 -5.55 4.51
C ALA A 56 -4.79 -6.60 3.70
N GLU A 57 -5.05 -7.89 3.96
CA GLU A 57 -4.38 -8.99 3.26
C GLU A 57 -4.80 -9.09 1.79
N GLU A 58 -6.10 -8.94 1.51
CA GLU A 58 -6.65 -8.87 0.15
C GLU A 58 -6.00 -7.72 -0.65
N TRP A 59 -5.91 -6.52 -0.07
CA TRP A 59 -5.23 -5.38 -0.68
C TRP A 59 -3.77 -5.67 -1.00
N ILE A 60 -3.03 -6.28 -0.07
CA ILE A 60 -1.62 -6.65 -0.30
C ILE A 60 -1.50 -7.61 -1.50
N GLN A 61 -2.32 -8.65 -1.55
CA GLN A 61 -2.29 -9.64 -2.64
C GLN A 61 -2.63 -9.02 -3.99
N CYS A 62 -3.72 -8.25 -4.07
CA CYS A 62 -4.14 -7.58 -5.30
C CYS A 62 -3.07 -6.60 -5.80
N LEU A 63 -2.48 -5.80 -4.90
CA LEU A 63 -1.42 -4.87 -5.27
C LEU A 63 -0.15 -5.60 -5.73
N GLN A 64 0.24 -6.69 -5.07
CA GLN A 64 1.41 -7.47 -5.49
C GLN A 64 1.26 -8.04 -6.90
N ILE A 65 0.07 -8.55 -7.25
CA ILE A 65 -0.23 -9.05 -8.59
C ILE A 65 -0.18 -7.90 -9.61
N ALA A 66 -0.87 -6.79 -9.32
CA ALA A 66 -0.94 -5.64 -10.22
C ALA A 66 0.45 -5.02 -10.46
N VAL A 67 1.28 -4.92 -9.42
CA VAL A 67 2.67 -4.46 -9.52
C VAL A 67 3.49 -5.43 -10.37
N ALA A 68 3.42 -6.73 -10.12
CA ALA A 68 4.13 -7.72 -10.92
C ALA A 68 3.74 -7.68 -12.40
N GLN A 69 2.47 -7.46 -12.71
CA GLN A 69 1.97 -7.27 -14.08
C GLN A 69 2.53 -5.98 -14.70
N ALA A 70 2.45 -4.86 -13.98
CA ALA A 70 2.94 -3.56 -14.46
C ALA A 70 4.46 -3.56 -14.76
N HIS A 71 5.25 -4.36 -14.03
CA HIS A 71 6.68 -4.53 -14.29
C HIS A 71 7.00 -5.55 -15.38
N LYS A 72 6.09 -6.48 -15.69
CA LYS A 72 6.26 -7.47 -16.77
C LYS A 72 6.06 -6.86 -18.17
N GLU A 73 5.20 -5.85 -18.28
CA GLU A 73 4.93 -5.13 -19.55
C GLU A 73 6.02 -4.13 -19.95
N ARG A 74 7.23 -4.26 -19.39
CA ARG A 74 8.38 -3.38 -19.60
C ARG A 74 9.38 -4.00 -20.57
#